data_AF-M0BP61-F1
#
_entry.id   AF-M0BP61-F1
#
_cell.length_a   1.000
_cell.length_b   1.000
_cell.length_c   1.000
_cell.angle_alpha   90.00
_cell.angle_beta   90.00
_cell.angle_gamma   90.00
#
_symmetry.space_group_name_H-M   'P 1'
#
loop_
_entity.id
_entity.type
_entity.pdbx_description
1 polymer ?
#
loop_
_entity_poly.entity_id
_entity_poly.type
_entity_poly.pdbx_seq_one_letter_code
_entity_poly.pdbx_strand_id
1 'polypeptide(L)'
;MELHVQGTGPAAPFLSARDLFETEHDLSLPVRVRLRDDPDERTWAGHYDDRHVLNISRRAASSAMARELALHEFAHMARYEEDHPSHVQSIEEALYLALAGRDVERRKLAHCFQIANHMKDIYADDITLSVGPGEKLLSYLESSLAAAIADRARATPRDDFERVTTGADPDITAVNAAFALALAERNDIIDEDHRLYDLADAAAVDAPSVDADEFRTRFRELGHDPDPSGYRRHLVQATRSYVDGDGPAAD
;
A
#
# COMPACT_ATOMS: atom_id res chain seq x y z
N MET A 1 9.85 21.61 -8.28
CA MET A 1 9.02 21.36 -7.08
C MET A 1 9.48 22.24 -5.91
N GLU A 2 8.58 23.04 -5.33
CA GLU A 2 8.87 23.82 -4.11
C GLU A 2 8.59 22.99 -2.84
N LEU A 3 9.53 22.90 -1.90
CA LEU A 3 9.43 22.03 -0.72
C LEU A 3 9.70 22.79 0.59
N HIS A 4 8.76 22.70 1.53
CA HIS A 4 8.83 23.34 2.84
C HIS A 4 8.74 22.31 3.96
N VAL A 5 9.79 22.15 4.76
CA VAL A 5 9.78 21.24 5.92
C VAL A 5 9.41 22.01 7.19
N GLN A 6 8.30 21.61 7.82
CA GLN A 6 7.76 22.23 9.03
C GLN A 6 7.87 21.28 10.23
N GLY A 7 8.45 21.79 11.33
CA GLY A 7 8.61 21.06 12.60
C GLY A 7 10.06 20.74 12.94
N THR A 8 10.27 20.12 14.09
CA THR A 8 11.60 19.72 14.59
C THR A 8 11.96 18.32 14.10
N GLY A 9 12.93 18.22 13.19
CA GLY A 9 13.46 16.96 12.68
C GLY A 9 14.32 17.12 11.43
N PRO A 10 14.76 16.01 10.81
CA PRO A 10 15.71 16.05 9.70
C PRO A 10 15.04 16.51 8.41
N ALA A 11 15.59 17.54 7.75
CA ALA A 11 15.14 17.96 6.42
C ALA A 11 15.81 17.19 5.28
N ALA A 12 17.01 16.67 5.52
CA ALA A 12 17.87 16.08 4.49
C ALA A 12 17.22 14.92 3.69
N PRO A 13 16.46 13.97 4.31
CA PRO A 13 15.80 12.92 3.54
C PRO A 13 14.80 13.45 2.51
N PHE A 14 14.04 14.50 2.87
CA PHE A 14 13.03 15.09 1.98
C PHE A 14 13.65 15.90 0.84
N LEU A 15 14.74 16.63 1.12
CA LEU A 15 15.50 17.33 0.08
C LEU A 15 16.14 16.33 -0.89
N SER A 16 16.73 15.25 -0.37
CA SER A 16 17.29 14.18 -1.20
C SER A 16 16.22 13.45 -2.02
N ALA A 17 15.02 13.26 -1.48
CA ALA A 17 13.90 12.68 -2.21
C ALA A 17 13.47 13.62 -3.35
N ARG A 18 13.33 14.93 -3.08
CA ARG A 18 12.99 15.91 -4.11
C ARG A 18 14.03 15.92 -5.23
N ASP A 19 15.31 15.99 -4.88
CA ASP A 19 16.39 16.06 -5.88
C ASP A 19 16.41 14.82 -6.80
N LEU A 20 16.01 13.65 -6.28
CA LEU A 20 15.88 12.42 -7.07
C LEU A 20 14.58 12.40 -7.88
N PHE A 21 13.46 12.82 -7.28
CA PHE A 21 12.17 12.90 -7.96
C PHE A 21 12.22 13.84 -9.17
N GLU A 22 12.86 15.00 -9.03
CA GLU A 22 13.04 16.04 -10.05
C GLU A 22 13.89 15.60 -11.26
N THR A 23 14.48 14.39 -11.26
CA THR A 23 15.17 13.87 -12.44
C THR A 23 14.20 13.43 -13.53
N GLU A 24 12.98 13.01 -13.17
CA GLU A 24 11.98 12.48 -14.10
C GLU A 24 10.59 13.09 -13.94
N HIS A 25 10.25 13.58 -12.74
CA HIS A 25 8.93 14.10 -12.40
C HIS A 25 9.01 15.47 -11.72
N ASP A 26 7.95 16.26 -11.79
CA ASP A 26 7.86 17.53 -11.05
C ASP A 26 6.45 17.67 -10.44
N LEU A 27 6.34 18.52 -9.42
CA LEU A 27 5.08 18.93 -8.82
C LEU A 27 4.90 20.43 -9.02
N SER A 28 3.76 20.80 -9.58
CA SER A 28 3.36 22.18 -9.85
C SER A 28 3.00 22.90 -8.55
N LEU A 29 2.39 22.19 -7.61
CA LEU A 29 2.01 22.75 -6.31
C LEU A 29 3.15 22.59 -5.28
N PRO A 30 3.33 23.57 -4.37
CA PRO A 30 4.32 23.46 -3.32
C PRO A 30 3.94 22.34 -2.34
N VAL A 31 4.95 21.63 -1.83
CA VAL A 31 4.78 20.57 -0.84
C VAL A 31 5.16 21.04 0.55
N ARG A 32 4.27 20.85 1.52
CA ARG A 32 4.53 21.14 2.95
C ARG A 32 4.69 19.83 3.73
N VAL A 33 5.90 19.57 4.21
CA VAL A 33 6.18 18.42 5.09
C VAL A 33 5.85 18.78 6.53
N ARG A 34 5.01 17.98 7.19
CA ARG A 34 4.61 18.13 8.58
C ARG A 34 5.16 16.97 9.40
N LEU A 35 6.11 17.30 10.29
CA LEU A 35 6.68 16.35 11.24
C LEU A 35 5.81 16.25 12.49
N ARG A 36 5.35 15.04 12.82
CA ARG A 36 4.50 14.78 14.00
C ARG A 36 5.27 14.10 15.13
N ASP A 37 4.91 14.44 16.37
CA ASP A 37 5.52 13.88 17.58
C ASP A 37 5.09 12.43 17.84
N ASP A 38 3.84 12.11 17.54
CA ASP A 38 3.29 10.78 17.72
C ASP A 38 4.04 9.77 16.82
N PRO A 39 4.74 8.78 17.41
CA PRO A 39 5.50 7.80 16.64
C PRO A 39 4.62 6.86 15.80
N ASP A 40 3.33 6.74 16.15
CA ASP A 40 2.35 5.89 15.48
C ASP A 40 1.55 6.66 14.42
N GLU A 41 1.82 7.96 14.25
CA GLU A 41 1.27 8.75 13.16
C GLU A 41 1.70 8.15 11.80
N ARG A 42 0.70 7.85 10.98
CA ARG A 42 0.90 7.32 9.63
C ARG A 42 1.51 8.37 8.70
N THR A 43 2.36 7.90 7.79
CA THR A 43 2.78 8.68 6.62
C THR A 43 1.63 8.76 5.62
N TRP A 44 1.34 9.95 5.09
CA TRP A 44 0.35 10.15 4.04
C TRP A 44 0.51 11.50 3.32
N ALA A 45 0.08 11.55 2.07
CA ALA A 45 -0.08 12.74 1.25
C ALA A 45 -1.53 13.27 1.28
N GLY A 46 -1.68 14.59 1.36
CA GLY A 46 -2.97 15.27 1.23
C GLY A 46 -2.88 16.43 0.25
N HIS A 47 -3.96 16.64 -0.49
CA HIS A 47 -4.00 17.57 -1.61
C HIS A 47 -4.97 18.73 -1.31
N TYR A 48 -4.54 19.95 -1.59
CA TYR A 48 -5.32 21.18 -1.45
C TYR A 48 -5.13 22.04 -2.70
N ASP A 49 -6.05 22.96 -2.97
CA ASP A 49 -6.03 23.83 -4.16
C ASP A 49 -4.71 24.60 -4.37
N ASP A 50 -4.00 24.91 -3.27
CA ASP A 50 -2.79 25.74 -3.28
C ASP A 50 -1.48 25.00 -2.91
N ARG A 51 -1.57 23.71 -2.53
CA ARG A 51 -0.41 22.95 -2.00
C ARG A 51 -0.70 21.46 -1.83
N HIS A 52 0.36 20.68 -1.74
CA HIS A 52 0.32 19.35 -1.12
C HIS A 52 0.83 19.38 0.32
N VAL A 53 0.47 18.35 1.08
CA VAL A 53 0.95 18.10 2.43
C VAL A 53 1.50 16.69 2.51
N LEU A 54 2.74 16.54 2.95
CA LEU A 54 3.32 15.28 3.39
C LEU A 54 3.26 15.24 4.92
N ASN A 55 2.46 14.37 5.51
CA ASN A 55 2.44 14.16 6.95
C ASN A 55 3.27 12.93 7.29
N ILE A 56 4.15 13.01 8.30
CA ILE A 56 5.03 11.92 8.69
C ILE A 56 5.43 12.03 10.17
N SER A 57 5.49 10.91 10.88
CA SER A 57 6.02 10.89 12.25
C SER A 57 7.51 11.24 12.28
N ARG A 58 7.98 11.86 13.37
CA ARG A 58 9.42 12.15 13.55
C ARG A 58 10.25 10.85 13.54
N ARG A 59 9.68 9.75 14.05
CA ARG A 59 10.28 8.43 14.03
C ARG A 59 10.53 7.96 12.59
N ALA A 60 9.50 8.00 11.73
CA ALA A 60 9.62 7.61 10.33
C ALA A 60 10.55 8.55 9.56
N ALA A 61 10.45 9.86 9.79
CA ALA A 61 11.31 10.88 9.18
C ALA A 61 12.80 10.73 9.52
N SER A 62 13.11 10.10 10.65
CA SER A 62 14.50 9.85 11.09
C SER A 62 15.00 8.44 10.74
N SER A 63 14.18 7.62 10.08
CA SER A 63 14.52 6.24 9.73
C SER A 63 15.35 6.15 8.45
N ALA A 64 15.96 4.98 8.22
CA ALA A 64 16.65 4.68 6.95
C ALA A 64 15.71 4.69 5.72
N MET A 65 14.39 4.56 5.95
CA MET A 65 13.34 4.58 4.94
C MET A 65 12.80 5.99 4.65
N ALA A 66 13.19 7.03 5.40
CA ALA A 66 12.59 8.35 5.31
C ALA A 66 12.58 8.94 3.88
N ARG A 67 13.64 8.70 3.11
CA ARG A 67 13.72 9.14 1.71
C ARG A 67 12.74 8.36 0.82
N GLU A 68 12.70 7.04 0.95
CA GLU A 68 11.84 6.19 0.11
C GLU A 68 10.36 6.45 0.42
N LEU A 69 10.01 6.66 1.70
CA LEU A 69 8.68 7.10 2.10
C LEU A 69 8.33 8.47 1.51
N ALA A 70 9.27 9.42 1.48
CA ALA A 70 9.02 10.72 0.87
C ALA A 70 8.82 10.63 -0.65
N LEU A 71 9.60 9.79 -1.35
CA LEU A 71 9.45 9.56 -2.79
C LEU A 71 8.08 8.96 -3.12
N HIS A 72 7.65 7.93 -2.37
CA HIS A 72 6.32 7.32 -2.50
C HIS A 72 5.20 8.36 -2.41
N GLU A 73 5.29 9.24 -1.43
CA GLU A 73 4.25 10.25 -1.23
C GLU A 73 4.31 11.39 -2.26
N PHE A 74 5.49 11.72 -2.79
CA PHE A 74 5.60 12.64 -3.94
C PHE A 74 5.01 12.01 -5.21
N ALA A 75 5.18 10.71 -5.40
CA ALA A 75 4.55 9.99 -6.49
C ALA A 75 3.02 10.01 -6.39
N HIS A 76 2.44 9.88 -5.19
CA HIS A 76 1.01 10.11 -4.97
C HIS A 76 0.57 11.52 -5.40
N MET A 77 1.37 12.55 -5.08
CA MET A 77 1.09 13.92 -5.47
C MET A 77 1.16 14.12 -6.98
N ALA A 78 2.12 13.50 -7.65
CA ALA A 78 2.23 13.57 -9.11
C ALA A 78 1.05 12.90 -9.79
N ARG A 79 0.68 11.69 -9.36
CA ARG A 79 -0.53 11.02 -9.88
C ARG A 79 -1.81 11.83 -9.64
N TYR A 80 -1.89 12.55 -8.52
CA TYR A 80 -2.99 13.47 -8.27
C TYR A 80 -2.97 14.67 -9.25
N GLU A 81 -1.83 15.31 -9.48
CA GLU A 81 -1.71 16.43 -10.44
C GLU A 81 -1.93 16.01 -11.90
N GLU A 82 -1.62 14.76 -12.24
CA GLU A 82 -1.90 14.14 -13.55
C GLU A 82 -3.38 13.83 -13.77
N ASP A 83 -4.25 14.08 -12.78
CA ASP A 83 -5.64 13.61 -12.75
C ASP A 83 -5.76 12.08 -12.98
N HIS A 84 -4.73 11.32 -12.56
CA HIS A 84 -4.67 9.89 -12.81
C HIS A 84 -5.83 9.19 -12.07
N PRO A 85 -6.62 8.32 -12.70
CA PRO A 85 -7.86 7.80 -12.09
C PRO A 85 -7.68 7.09 -10.75
N SER A 86 -6.51 6.51 -10.50
CA SER A 86 -6.22 5.90 -9.19
C SER A 86 -6.15 6.90 -8.03
N HIS A 87 -5.92 8.19 -8.30
CA HIS A 87 -5.71 9.21 -7.27
C HIS A 87 -6.80 10.27 -7.21
N VAL A 88 -7.68 10.36 -8.21
CA VAL A 88 -8.82 11.29 -8.22
C VAL A 88 -10.18 10.62 -8.04
N GLN A 89 -10.29 9.31 -8.31
CA GLN A 89 -11.55 8.60 -8.17
C GLN A 89 -11.87 8.25 -6.71
N SER A 90 -13.14 8.37 -6.33
CA SER A 90 -13.60 7.97 -4.99
C SER A 90 -13.52 6.46 -4.77
N ILE A 91 -12.66 6.05 -3.83
CA ILE A 91 -12.62 4.67 -3.31
C ILE A 91 -13.96 4.31 -2.69
N GLU A 92 -14.56 5.21 -1.90
CA GLU A 92 -15.85 4.97 -1.24
C GLU A 92 -16.95 4.66 -2.25
N GLU A 93 -17.04 5.42 -3.34
CA GLU A 93 -18.03 5.18 -4.40
C GLU A 93 -17.83 3.79 -5.02
N ALA A 94 -16.59 3.43 -5.35
CA ALA A 94 -16.29 2.11 -5.91
C ALA A 94 -16.66 0.98 -4.94
N LEU A 95 -16.36 1.14 -3.64
CA LEU A 95 -16.75 0.17 -2.62
C LEU A 95 -18.27 0.08 -2.45
N TYR A 96 -18.99 1.21 -2.45
CA TYR A 96 -20.45 1.22 -2.40
C TYR A 96 -21.07 0.48 -3.59
N LEU A 97 -20.55 0.71 -4.80
CA LEU A 97 -21.00 -0.01 -6.00
C LEU A 97 -20.69 -1.51 -5.95
N ALA A 98 -19.53 -1.88 -5.39
CA ALA A 98 -19.12 -3.27 -5.27
C ALA A 98 -19.99 -4.03 -4.26
N LEU A 99 -20.32 -3.38 -3.14
CA LEU A 99 -20.95 -3.97 -1.96
C LEU A 99 -22.45 -3.70 -1.84
N ALA A 100 -23.05 -2.99 -2.80
CA ALA A 100 -24.47 -2.69 -2.80
C ALA A 100 -25.32 -3.96 -2.64
N GLY A 101 -26.19 -3.97 -1.62
CA GLY A 101 -27.09 -5.09 -1.32
C GLY A 101 -26.43 -6.28 -0.61
N ARG A 102 -25.20 -6.14 -0.11
CA ARG A 102 -24.47 -7.20 0.61
C ARG A 102 -24.33 -6.86 2.09
N ASP A 103 -24.46 -7.87 2.94
CA ASP A 103 -24.02 -7.80 4.34
C ASP A 103 -22.54 -8.17 4.41
N VAL A 104 -21.71 -7.24 4.90
CA VAL A 104 -20.25 -7.39 4.94
C VAL A 104 -19.76 -7.20 6.36
N GLU A 105 -18.94 -8.13 6.84
CA GLU A 105 -18.28 -7.99 8.14
C GLU A 105 -17.43 -6.71 8.19
N ARG A 106 -17.49 -5.98 9.31
CA ARG A 106 -16.73 -4.74 9.50
C ARG A 106 -15.22 -4.92 9.26
N ARG A 107 -14.66 -6.08 9.63
CA ARG A 107 -13.24 -6.42 9.36
C ARG A 107 -12.96 -6.46 7.86
N LYS A 108 -13.81 -7.14 7.08
CA LYS A 108 -13.65 -7.25 5.63
C LYS A 108 -13.82 -5.90 4.93
N LEU A 109 -14.72 -5.06 5.42
CA LEU A 109 -14.84 -3.70 4.90
C LEU A 109 -13.53 -2.91 5.06
N ALA A 110 -12.88 -3.00 6.22
CA ALA A 110 -11.58 -2.37 6.44
C ALA A 110 -10.50 -2.94 5.48
N HIS A 111 -10.51 -4.25 5.25
CA HIS A 111 -9.63 -4.89 4.27
C HIS A 111 -9.91 -4.41 2.84
N CYS A 112 -11.16 -4.21 2.43
CA CYS A 112 -11.49 -3.65 1.11
C CYS A 112 -10.90 -2.26 0.91
N PHE A 113 -10.92 -1.40 1.93
CA PHE A 113 -10.23 -0.10 1.85
C PHE A 113 -8.71 -0.27 1.72
N GLN A 114 -8.11 -1.24 2.42
CA GLN A 114 -6.68 -1.53 2.29
C GLN A 114 -6.32 -2.06 0.89
N ILE A 115 -7.13 -2.95 0.33
CA ILE A 115 -6.97 -3.45 -1.05
C ILE A 115 -7.07 -2.29 -2.05
N ALA A 116 -8.03 -1.38 -1.87
CA ALA A 116 -8.14 -0.21 -2.72
C ALA A 116 -6.91 0.71 -2.62
N ASN A 117 -6.35 0.87 -1.42
CA ASN A 117 -5.09 1.60 -1.22
C ASN A 117 -3.93 0.88 -1.93
N HIS A 118 -3.77 -0.44 -1.80
CA HIS A 118 -2.76 -1.19 -2.55
C HIS A 118 -2.83 -0.96 -4.06
N MET A 119 -4.05 -0.96 -4.60
CA MET A 119 -4.25 -0.65 -6.02
C MET A 119 -3.85 0.79 -6.38
N LYS A 120 -3.99 1.75 -5.47
CA LYS A 120 -3.49 3.12 -5.66
C LYS A 120 -1.97 3.18 -5.57
N ASP A 121 -1.42 2.50 -4.57
CA ASP A 121 0.00 2.49 -4.22
C ASP A 121 0.84 1.89 -5.34
N ILE A 122 0.35 0.87 -6.07
CA ILE A 122 1.02 0.34 -7.29
C ILE A 122 1.37 1.47 -8.28
N TYR A 123 0.46 2.40 -8.53
CA TYR A 123 0.70 3.49 -9.48
C TYR A 123 1.68 4.54 -8.98
N ALA A 124 1.79 4.71 -7.66
CA ALA A 124 2.75 5.61 -7.04
C ALA A 124 4.13 4.93 -6.91
N ASP A 125 4.15 3.64 -6.61
CA ASP A 125 5.38 2.86 -6.52
C ASP A 125 6.02 2.64 -7.90
N ASP A 126 5.24 2.55 -8.98
CA ASP A 126 5.79 2.57 -10.36
C ASP A 126 6.67 3.81 -10.61
N ILE A 127 6.26 4.99 -10.11
CA ILE A 127 7.08 6.23 -10.19
C ILE A 127 8.25 6.16 -9.20
N THR A 128 7.98 5.69 -7.97
CA THR A 128 9.01 5.63 -6.92
C THR A 128 10.18 4.73 -7.32
N LEU A 129 9.88 3.61 -7.96
CA LEU A 129 10.84 2.62 -8.44
C LEU A 129 11.47 3.01 -9.78
N SER A 130 10.88 3.92 -10.56
CA SER A 130 11.54 4.47 -11.75
C SER A 130 12.67 5.43 -11.39
N VAL A 131 12.50 6.23 -10.33
CA VAL A 131 13.50 7.25 -9.93
C VAL A 131 14.48 6.78 -8.86
N GLY A 132 14.14 5.77 -8.06
CA GLY A 132 14.90 5.36 -6.88
C GLY A 132 15.30 3.89 -6.85
N PRO A 133 16.36 3.53 -6.11
CA PRO A 133 16.76 2.13 -5.96
C PRO A 133 15.71 1.35 -5.14
N GLY A 134 15.15 0.30 -5.74
CA GLY A 134 14.06 -0.49 -5.15
C GLY A 134 14.46 -1.40 -3.97
N GLU A 135 15.75 -1.63 -3.72
CA GLU A 135 16.19 -2.67 -2.77
C GLU A 135 15.73 -2.40 -1.33
N LYS A 136 15.64 -1.14 -0.93
CA LYS A 136 15.15 -0.77 0.40
C LYS A 136 13.65 -1.00 0.57
N LEU A 137 12.87 -0.69 -0.47
CA LEU A 137 11.44 -0.96 -0.47
C LEU A 137 11.20 -2.47 -0.40
N LEU A 138 11.91 -3.25 -1.21
CA LEU A 138 11.84 -4.71 -1.18
C LEU A 138 12.20 -5.28 0.20
N SER A 139 13.30 -4.81 0.80
CA SER A 139 13.74 -5.23 2.14
C SER A 139 12.69 -4.88 3.22
N TYR A 140 12.04 -3.73 3.08
CA TYR A 140 10.96 -3.29 3.98
C TYR A 140 9.72 -4.17 3.83
N LEU A 141 9.31 -4.50 2.60
CA LEU A 141 8.19 -5.40 2.32
C LEU A 141 8.45 -6.80 2.87
N GLU A 142 9.64 -7.37 2.62
CA GLU A 142 10.05 -8.67 3.17
C GLU A 142 9.98 -8.67 4.70
N SER A 143 10.57 -7.66 5.34
CA SER A 143 10.61 -7.56 6.81
C SER A 143 9.21 -7.39 7.41
N SER A 144 8.37 -6.56 6.78
CA SER A 144 7.00 -6.31 7.25
C SER A 144 6.13 -7.55 7.11
N LEU A 145 6.25 -8.28 6.00
CA LEU A 145 5.51 -9.52 5.78
C LEU A 145 5.97 -10.63 6.73
N ALA A 146 7.28 -10.80 6.90
CA ALA A 146 7.83 -11.76 7.85
C ALA A 146 7.35 -11.49 9.29
N ALA A 147 7.28 -10.21 9.69
CA ALA A 147 6.76 -9.82 10.99
C ALA A 147 5.25 -10.14 11.13
N ALA A 148 4.44 -9.84 10.12
CA ALA A 148 3.00 -10.15 10.12
C ALA A 148 2.74 -11.65 10.23
N ILE A 149 3.46 -12.47 9.46
CA ILE A 149 3.37 -13.94 9.50
C ILE A 149 3.77 -14.48 10.89
N ALA A 150 4.79 -13.88 11.52
CA ALA A 150 5.22 -14.28 12.85
C ALA A 150 4.23 -13.89 13.97
N ASP A 151 3.57 -12.73 13.83
CA ASP A 151 2.65 -12.18 14.82
C ASP A 151 1.24 -12.82 14.78
N ARG A 152 0.92 -13.59 13.73
CA ARG A 152 -0.40 -14.20 13.54
C ARG A 152 -0.97 -14.87 14.80
N ALA A 153 -2.27 -14.70 15.00
CA ALA A 153 -2.98 -15.36 16.09
C ALA A 153 -3.03 -16.88 15.84
N ARG A 154 -2.20 -17.66 16.56
CA ARG A 154 -2.27 -19.13 16.49
C ARG A 154 -3.55 -19.62 17.16
N ALA A 155 -4.27 -20.51 16.49
CA ALA A 155 -5.53 -21.10 16.96
C ALA A 155 -5.41 -21.95 18.26
N THR A 156 -4.21 -22.17 18.78
CA THR A 156 -3.99 -22.89 20.04
C THR A 156 -3.51 -21.91 21.10
N PRO A 157 -4.39 -21.45 22.01
CA PRO A 157 -3.96 -20.83 23.25
C PRO A 157 -3.04 -21.83 23.96
N ARG A 158 -1.85 -21.40 24.39
CA ARG A 158 -1.20 -22.10 25.50
C ARG A 158 -2.04 -21.76 26.73
N ASP A 159 -2.53 -22.76 27.44
CA ASP A 159 -3.51 -22.63 28.54
C ASP A 159 -3.11 -21.62 29.64
N ASP A 160 -1.85 -21.16 29.65
CA ASP A 160 -1.28 -20.26 30.66
C ASP A 160 -1.02 -18.81 30.18
N PHE A 161 -1.32 -18.45 28.92
CA PHE A 161 -1.03 -17.11 28.38
C PHE A 161 -2.20 -16.50 27.60
N GLU A 162 -2.78 -15.43 28.14
CA GLU A 162 -3.75 -14.57 27.46
C GLU A 162 -3.02 -13.53 26.59
N ARG A 163 -3.32 -13.50 25.28
CA ARG A 163 -2.78 -12.47 24.38
C ARG A 163 -3.47 -11.13 24.65
N VAL A 164 -2.66 -10.09 24.90
CA VAL A 164 -3.14 -8.72 25.16
C VAL A 164 -3.41 -7.94 23.87
N THR A 165 -2.77 -8.30 22.76
CA THR A 165 -2.95 -7.65 21.44
C THR A 165 -3.54 -8.62 20.42
N THR A 166 -4.42 -8.12 19.56
CA THR A 166 -4.89 -8.84 18.38
C THR A 166 -3.71 -9.04 17.43
N GLY A 167 -3.39 -10.29 17.06
CA GLY A 167 -2.34 -10.58 16.09
C GLY A 167 -2.75 -10.16 14.68
N ALA A 168 -1.79 -10.15 13.75
CA ALA A 168 -2.06 -9.91 12.34
C ALA A 168 -3.18 -10.83 11.80
N ASP A 169 -4.13 -10.25 11.05
CA ASP A 169 -5.21 -10.98 10.39
C ASP A 169 -4.65 -11.72 9.15
N PRO A 170 -4.77 -13.05 9.08
CA PRO A 170 -4.21 -13.83 7.97
C PRO A 170 -4.77 -13.43 6.60
N ASP A 171 -6.06 -13.11 6.50
CA ASP A 171 -6.73 -12.86 5.22
C ASP A 171 -6.11 -11.65 4.52
N ILE A 172 -5.97 -10.54 5.25
CA ILE A 172 -5.33 -9.33 4.69
C ILE A 172 -3.82 -9.48 4.56
N THR A 173 -3.18 -10.32 5.37
CA THR A 173 -1.74 -10.62 5.26
C THR A 173 -1.43 -11.34 3.95
N ALA A 174 -2.27 -12.27 3.52
CA ALA A 174 -2.15 -12.92 2.21
C ALA A 174 -2.28 -11.91 1.05
N VAL A 175 -3.21 -10.97 1.13
CA VAL A 175 -3.34 -9.92 0.10
C VAL A 175 -2.15 -8.94 0.13
N ASN A 176 -1.61 -8.61 1.30
CA ASN A 176 -0.39 -7.81 1.42
C ASN A 176 0.82 -8.51 0.79
N ALA A 177 0.91 -9.83 0.94
CA ALA A 177 1.96 -10.61 0.31
C ALA A 177 1.81 -10.63 -1.22
N ALA A 178 0.58 -10.82 -1.70
CA ALA A 178 0.25 -10.74 -3.12
C ALA A 178 0.60 -9.36 -3.72
N PHE A 179 0.30 -8.27 -3.00
CA PHE A 179 0.70 -6.92 -3.36
C PHE A 179 2.22 -6.77 -3.44
N ALA A 180 2.95 -7.23 -2.41
CA ALA A 180 4.40 -7.10 -2.36
C ALA A 180 5.10 -7.84 -3.53
N LEU A 181 4.67 -9.08 -3.83
CA LEU A 181 5.17 -9.83 -4.98
C LEU A 181 4.82 -9.17 -6.30
N ALA A 182 3.55 -8.79 -6.48
CA ALA A 182 3.09 -8.15 -7.71
C ALA A 182 3.84 -6.86 -8.01
N LEU A 183 4.08 -6.03 -7.00
CA LEU A 183 4.85 -4.80 -7.14
C LEU A 183 6.30 -5.09 -7.55
N ALA A 184 6.92 -6.07 -6.89
CA ALA A 184 8.32 -6.43 -7.13
C ALA A 184 8.53 -7.03 -8.53
N GLU A 185 7.64 -7.91 -8.97
CA GLU A 185 7.65 -8.50 -10.31
C GLU A 185 7.37 -7.49 -11.40
N ARG A 186 6.37 -6.62 -11.18
CA ARG A 186 5.99 -5.59 -12.15
C ARG A 186 7.14 -4.64 -12.45
N ASN A 187 7.97 -4.35 -11.45
CA ASN A 187 9.08 -3.41 -11.55
C ASN A 187 10.44 -4.11 -11.74
N ASP A 188 10.47 -5.42 -11.98
CA ASP A 188 11.69 -6.20 -12.22
C ASP A 188 12.77 -6.04 -11.13
N ILE A 189 12.34 -5.96 -9.86
CA ILE A 189 13.22 -5.76 -8.70
C ILE A 189 13.40 -7.03 -7.85
N ILE A 190 13.02 -8.20 -8.37
CA ILE A 190 13.05 -9.46 -7.63
C ILE A 190 13.50 -10.62 -8.52
N ASP A 191 14.40 -11.45 -8.00
CA ASP A 191 14.86 -12.68 -8.66
C ASP A 191 13.89 -13.86 -8.40
N GLU A 192 13.92 -14.87 -9.27
CA GLU A 192 13.05 -16.07 -9.18
C GLU A 192 13.19 -16.85 -7.86
N ASP A 193 14.38 -16.84 -7.25
CA ASP A 193 14.68 -17.56 -5.99
C ASP A 193 14.54 -16.66 -4.73
N HIS A 194 13.92 -15.49 -4.86
CA HIS A 194 13.84 -14.55 -3.75
C HIS A 194 12.90 -15.03 -2.64
N ARG A 195 13.32 -14.85 -1.38
CA ARG A 195 12.59 -15.29 -0.17
C ARG A 195 11.17 -14.72 -0.03
N LEU A 196 10.84 -13.65 -0.75
CA LEU A 196 9.50 -13.07 -0.73
C LEU A 196 8.46 -14.05 -1.28
N TYR A 197 8.84 -14.95 -2.19
CA TYR A 197 7.99 -16.04 -2.65
C TYR A 197 7.64 -16.99 -1.50
N ASP A 198 8.64 -17.45 -0.73
CA ASP A 198 8.41 -18.32 0.43
C ASP A 198 7.50 -17.68 1.49
N LEU A 199 7.65 -16.37 1.71
CA LEU A 199 6.81 -15.63 2.66
C LEU A 199 5.37 -15.50 2.14
N ALA A 200 5.19 -15.25 0.83
CA ALA A 200 3.86 -15.19 0.24
C ALA A 200 3.15 -16.54 0.27
N ASP A 201 3.86 -17.62 -0.02
CA ASP A 201 3.35 -18.99 0.10
C ASP A 201 2.91 -19.28 1.53
N ALA A 202 3.72 -18.90 2.53
CA ALA A 202 3.37 -19.05 3.93
C ALA A 202 2.12 -18.24 4.31
N ALA A 203 1.98 -17.01 3.81
CA ALA A 203 0.81 -16.18 4.05
C ALA A 203 -0.46 -16.76 3.40
N ALA A 204 -0.35 -17.31 2.18
CA ALA A 204 -1.45 -17.98 1.49
C ALA A 204 -1.92 -19.24 2.22
N VAL A 205 -0.98 -20.05 2.75
CA VAL A 205 -1.30 -21.23 3.57
C VAL A 205 -2.07 -20.85 4.83
N ASP A 206 -1.75 -19.71 5.46
CA ASP A 206 -2.45 -19.23 6.65
C ASP A 206 -3.84 -18.62 6.33
N ALA A 207 -4.21 -18.39 5.05
CA ALA A 207 -5.45 -17.75 4.61
C ALA A 207 -6.15 -18.49 3.44
N PRO A 208 -6.64 -19.72 3.63
CA PRO A 208 -7.15 -20.58 2.55
C PRO A 208 -8.43 -20.07 1.86
N SER A 209 -9.13 -19.08 2.40
CA SER A 209 -10.29 -18.43 1.76
C SER A 209 -9.92 -17.26 0.84
N VAL A 210 -8.63 -16.87 0.81
CA VAL A 210 -8.14 -15.79 -0.04
C VAL A 210 -7.34 -16.38 -1.20
N ASP A 211 -7.78 -16.10 -2.43
CA ASP A 211 -7.02 -16.43 -3.64
C ASP A 211 -5.85 -15.44 -3.83
N ALA A 212 -4.76 -15.67 -3.10
CA ALA A 212 -3.59 -14.80 -3.10
C ALA A 212 -2.94 -14.68 -4.49
N ASP A 213 -2.95 -15.77 -5.29
CA ASP A 213 -2.39 -15.79 -6.64
C ASP A 213 -3.25 -14.95 -7.61
N GLU A 214 -4.58 -15.00 -7.49
CA GLU A 214 -5.45 -14.11 -8.26
C GLU A 214 -5.21 -12.64 -7.89
N PHE A 215 -5.03 -12.32 -6.61
CA PHE A 215 -4.67 -10.95 -6.20
C PHE A 215 -3.32 -10.51 -6.75
N ARG A 216 -2.29 -11.37 -6.69
CA ARG A 216 -0.96 -11.09 -7.24
C ARG A 216 -1.05 -10.79 -8.73
N THR A 217 -1.74 -11.66 -9.48
CA THR A 217 -1.96 -11.49 -10.92
C THR A 217 -2.69 -10.18 -11.21
N ARG A 218 -3.78 -9.92 -10.49
CA ARG A 218 -4.60 -8.71 -10.66
C ARG A 218 -3.80 -7.44 -10.42
N PHE A 219 -2.98 -7.40 -9.36
CA PHE A 219 -2.12 -6.25 -9.05
C PHE A 219 -1.02 -6.05 -10.10
N ARG A 220 -0.35 -7.12 -10.49
CA ARG A 220 0.75 -7.09 -11.47
C ARG A 220 0.26 -6.59 -12.84
N GLU A 221 -0.93 -7.00 -13.24
CA GLU A 221 -1.52 -6.75 -14.56
C GLU A 221 -2.34 -5.45 -14.67
N LEU A 222 -2.35 -4.60 -13.62
CA LEU A 222 -2.98 -3.28 -13.71
C LEU A 222 -2.35 -2.47 -14.86
N GLY A 223 -3.16 -2.00 -15.80
CA GLY A 223 -2.68 -1.17 -16.90
C GLY A 223 -2.03 0.11 -16.37
N HIS A 224 -0.93 0.56 -16.99
CA HIS A 224 -0.13 1.71 -16.56
C HIS A 224 -0.88 3.05 -16.61
N ASP A 225 -1.84 3.19 -17.51
CA ASP A 225 -2.66 4.39 -17.71
C ASP A 225 -4.12 3.96 -17.97
N PRO A 226 -4.85 3.54 -16.92
CA PRO A 226 -6.23 3.11 -17.06
C PRO A 226 -7.13 4.32 -17.27
N ASP A 227 -8.17 4.18 -18.09
CA ASP A 227 -9.26 5.16 -18.07
C ASP A 227 -10.07 5.06 -16.75
N PRO A 228 -10.85 6.10 -16.36
CA PRO A 228 -11.63 6.07 -15.12
C PRO A 228 -12.59 4.89 -15.00
N SER A 229 -13.21 4.48 -16.11
CA SER A 229 -14.15 3.35 -16.08
C SER A 229 -13.44 2.01 -15.93
N GLY A 230 -12.24 1.88 -16.51
CA GLY A 230 -11.34 0.74 -16.36
C GLY A 230 -10.87 0.61 -14.91
N TYR A 231 -10.32 1.67 -14.32
CA TYR A 231 -9.84 1.64 -12.94
C TYR A 231 -10.96 1.32 -11.94
N ARG A 232 -12.13 1.97 -12.06
CA ARG A 232 -13.31 1.64 -11.25
C ARG A 232 -13.73 0.19 -11.35
N ARG A 233 -13.70 -0.38 -12.56
CA ARG A 233 -14.07 -1.77 -12.78
C ARG A 233 -13.11 -2.70 -12.04
N HIS A 234 -11.80 -2.45 -12.12
CA HIS A 234 -10.80 -3.24 -11.40
C HIS A 234 -10.99 -3.15 -9.88
N LEU A 235 -11.25 -1.96 -9.33
CA LEU A 235 -11.55 -1.79 -7.90
C LEU A 235 -12.78 -2.59 -7.47
N VAL A 236 -13.87 -2.51 -8.24
CA VAL A 236 -15.11 -3.24 -7.96
C VAL A 236 -14.88 -4.75 -8.02
N GLN A 237 -14.12 -5.23 -9.00
CA GLN A 237 -13.79 -6.65 -9.13
C GLN A 237 -12.94 -7.14 -7.95
N ALA A 238 -11.86 -6.43 -7.61
CA ALA A 238 -11.00 -6.78 -6.47
C ALA A 238 -11.79 -6.86 -5.16
N THR A 239 -12.69 -5.89 -4.95
CA THR A 239 -13.55 -5.84 -3.76
C THR A 239 -14.51 -7.03 -3.70
N ARG A 240 -15.16 -7.37 -4.82
CA ARG A 240 -16.08 -8.50 -4.89
C ARG A 240 -15.36 -9.83 -4.68
N SER A 241 -14.24 -10.06 -5.36
CA SER A 241 -13.44 -11.28 -5.19
C SER A 241 -13.00 -11.47 -3.73
N TYR A 242 -12.63 -10.39 -3.03
CA TYR A 242 -12.26 -10.47 -1.62
C TYR A 242 -13.42 -10.87 -0.70
N VAL A 243 -14.60 -10.29 -0.94
CA VAL A 243 -15.78 -10.55 -0.10
C VAL A 243 -16.39 -11.92 -0.40
N ASP A 244 -16.41 -12.31 -1.68
CA ASP A 244 -17.05 -13.52 -2.19
C ASP A 244 -16.20 -14.80 -2.06
N GLY A 245 -14.90 -14.67 -1.77
CA GLY A 245 -13.98 -15.82 -1.59
C GLY A 245 -14.32 -16.76 -0.42
N ASP A 246 -15.28 -16.40 0.44
CA ASP A 246 -15.79 -17.27 1.51
C ASP A 246 -16.99 -18.13 1.03
N GLY A 247 -16.68 -19.26 0.37
CA GLY A 247 -17.55 -20.44 0.33
C GLY A 247 -18.15 -20.81 -1.03
N PRO A 248 -18.45 -22.12 -1.25
CA PRO A 248 -19.06 -22.58 -2.49
C PRO A 248 -20.43 -21.91 -2.66
N ALA A 249 -20.77 -21.55 -3.89
CA ALA A 249 -22.12 -21.11 -4.25
C ALA A 249 -23.13 -22.09 -3.63
N ALA A 250 -24.02 -21.58 -2.79
CA ALA A 250 -25.16 -22.36 -2.32
C ALA A 250 -26.00 -22.75 -3.54
N ASP A 251 -26.12 -24.05 -3.80
CA ASP A 251 -26.98 -24.67 -4.80
C ASP A 251 -28.47 -24.27 -4.65
#